data_AF-A0ABD2B7H5-F1
#
_entry.id   AF-A0ABD2B7H5-F1
#
_cell.length_a   1.000
_cell.length_b   1.000
_cell.length_c   1.000
_cell.angle_alpha   90.00
_cell.angle_beta   90.00
_cell.angle_gamma   90.00
#
_symmetry.space_group_name_H-M   'P 1'
#
loop_
_entity.id
_entity.type
_entity.pdbx_description
1 polymer ?
#
loop_
_entity_poly.entity_id
_entity_poly.type
_entity_poly.pdbx_seq_one_letter_code
_entity_poly.pdbx_strand_id
1 'polypeptide(L)'
;MNTWKLIISLIYYVWFALGIDNSKPYCFQFTWPGPIPYTDSLNSTCTKGRYNGVPCIDPLIYNASGPPNITNIWLNNKNIDDKNIVSNSSICSLQKGFACIKYSNTYNNAVMYTSHYCGRIIEDKTIAITSGCFNYQVDAHIIEVCACQSVPGQEPCNVATRQIASVLILLPSLIIFFYHFHNKY
;
A
#
# COMPACT_ATOMS: atom_id res chain seq x y z
N MET A 1 9.96 42.14 -3.68
CA MET A 1 10.27 40.87 -4.38
C MET A 1 9.21 40.67 -5.46
N ASN A 2 9.60 40.58 -6.73
CA ASN A 2 8.66 40.67 -7.86
C ASN A 2 7.77 39.41 -7.91
N THR A 3 6.45 39.57 -7.76
CA THR A 3 5.46 38.48 -7.68
C THR A 3 5.55 37.52 -8.87
N TRP A 4 5.90 38.05 -10.05
CA TRP A 4 6.16 37.29 -11.27
C TRP A 4 7.32 36.27 -11.13
N LYS A 5 8.40 36.64 -10.43
CA LYS A 5 9.54 35.74 -10.20
C LYS A 5 9.18 34.59 -9.24
N LEU A 6 8.29 34.84 -8.28
CA LEU A 6 7.79 33.81 -7.36
C LEU A 6 6.87 32.82 -8.09
N ILE A 7 5.97 33.32 -8.95
CA ILE A 7 5.08 32.47 -9.75
C ILE A 7 5.88 31.58 -10.71
N ILE A 8 6.87 32.15 -11.41
CA ILE A 8 7.74 31.36 -12.30
C ILE A 8 8.52 30.31 -11.51
N SER A 9 9.09 30.68 -10.36
CA SER A 9 9.81 29.72 -9.50
C SER A 9 8.89 28.58 -9.04
N LEU A 10 7.66 28.89 -8.62
CA LEU A 10 6.65 27.88 -8.24
C LEU A 10 6.27 26.97 -9.41
N ILE A 11 6.10 27.52 -10.61
CA ILE A 11 5.80 26.72 -11.81
C ILE A 11 6.98 25.78 -12.13
N TYR A 12 8.23 26.25 -12.07
CA TYR A 12 9.40 25.40 -12.28
C TYR A 12 9.54 24.32 -11.19
N TYR A 13 9.27 24.65 -9.93
CA TYR A 13 9.24 23.68 -8.84
C TYR A 13 8.15 22.63 -9.02
N VAL A 14 6.95 23.04 -9.45
CA VAL A 14 5.83 22.13 -9.73
C VAL A 14 6.15 21.25 -10.93
N TRP A 15 6.69 21.79 -12.03
CA TRP A 15 7.11 21.01 -13.19
C TRP A 15 8.24 20.02 -12.86
N PHE A 16 9.22 20.43 -12.05
CA PHE A 16 10.31 19.57 -11.59
C PHE A 16 9.80 18.48 -10.63
N ALA A 17 8.86 18.81 -9.75
CA ALA A 17 8.21 17.86 -8.84
C ALA A 17 7.27 16.89 -9.56
N LEU A 18 6.68 17.30 -10.69
CA LEU A 18 5.81 16.48 -11.54
C LEU A 18 6.59 15.60 -12.52
N GLY A 19 7.91 15.43 -12.33
CA GLY A 19 8.77 14.58 -13.17
C GLY A 19 8.01 13.34 -13.65
N ILE A 20 7.77 13.29 -14.96
CA ILE A 20 6.97 12.24 -15.58
C ILE A 20 7.80 10.98 -15.51
N ASP A 21 7.57 10.20 -14.46
CA ASP A 21 8.09 8.85 -14.38
C ASP A 21 7.22 7.96 -15.26
N ASN A 22 7.82 7.40 -16.31
CA ASN A 22 7.17 6.44 -17.21
C ASN A 22 7.02 5.06 -16.57
N SER A 23 7.46 4.89 -15.33
CA SER A 23 7.23 3.69 -14.54
C SER A 23 5.73 3.44 -14.33
N LYS A 24 5.38 2.18 -14.09
CA LYS A 24 4.01 1.79 -13.76
C LYS A 24 3.83 1.76 -12.25
N PRO A 25 2.64 2.08 -11.72
CA PRO A 25 2.34 1.84 -10.33
C PRO A 25 2.12 0.34 -10.10
N TYR A 26 2.60 -0.16 -8.96
CA TYR A 26 2.48 -1.57 -8.56
C TYR A 26 1.91 -1.71 -7.15
N CYS A 27 1.29 -2.85 -6.85
CA CYS A 27 0.93 -3.30 -5.50
C CYS A 27 1.72 -4.55 -5.14
N PHE A 28 1.93 -4.80 -3.84
CA PHE A 28 2.33 -6.14 -3.41
C PHE A 28 1.20 -7.14 -3.64
N GLN A 29 1.57 -8.35 -4.05
CA GLN A 29 0.68 -9.47 -4.31
C GLN A 29 1.22 -10.75 -3.66
N PHE A 30 0.81 -11.05 -2.43
CA PHE A 30 1.22 -12.28 -1.71
C PHE A 30 0.41 -12.46 -0.42
N THR A 31 0.57 -13.61 0.24
CA THR A 31 0.02 -13.84 1.58
C THR A 31 1.14 -14.21 2.56
N TRP A 32 1.25 -13.49 3.67
CA TRP A 32 2.07 -13.91 4.80
C TRP A 32 1.18 -14.66 5.80
N PRO A 33 1.49 -15.93 6.12
CA PRO A 33 0.62 -16.76 6.92
C PRO A 33 0.76 -16.58 8.43
N GLY A 34 1.39 -15.49 8.88
CA GLY A 34 1.72 -15.28 10.27
C GLY A 34 2.95 -16.11 10.70
N PRO A 35 3.36 -16.00 11.97
CA PRO A 35 4.47 -16.76 12.53
C PRO A 35 4.03 -18.19 12.85
N ILE A 36 3.76 -18.99 11.80
CA ILE A 36 3.49 -20.42 11.94
C ILE A 36 4.80 -21.24 11.89
N PRO A 37 4.87 -22.38 12.60
CA PRO A 37 6.01 -23.30 12.50
C PRO A 37 6.25 -23.75 11.05
N TYR A 38 7.52 -23.88 10.67
CA TYR A 38 7.92 -24.23 9.29
C TYR A 38 7.35 -25.58 8.82
N THR A 39 7.14 -26.53 9.72
CA THR A 39 6.52 -27.84 9.40
C THR A 39 5.09 -27.69 8.87
N ASP A 40 4.34 -26.72 9.37
CA ASP A 40 2.95 -26.46 8.96
C ASP A 40 2.91 -25.64 7.66
N SER A 41 4.02 -24.99 7.29
CA SER A 41 4.14 -24.14 6.09
C SER A 41 4.31 -24.90 4.78
N LEU A 42 4.93 -26.09 4.82
CA LEU A 42 5.34 -26.83 3.62
C LEU A 42 4.17 -27.32 2.75
N ASN A 43 2.94 -27.35 3.30
CA ASN A 43 1.74 -27.81 2.60
C ASN A 43 0.62 -26.76 2.54
N SER A 44 0.81 -25.55 3.08
CA SER A 44 -0.22 -24.53 3.03
C SER A 44 -0.27 -23.86 1.66
N THR A 45 -1.43 -23.91 1.03
CA THR A 45 -1.76 -23.23 -0.23
C THR A 45 -3.05 -22.46 -0.02
N CYS A 46 -3.32 -21.47 -0.87
CA CYS A 46 -4.59 -20.73 -0.80
C CYS A 46 -5.83 -21.58 -1.12
N THR A 47 -5.66 -22.80 -1.66
CA THR A 47 -6.77 -23.66 -2.11
C THR A 47 -7.39 -24.52 -1.00
N LYS A 48 -6.80 -24.60 0.20
CA LYS A 48 -7.28 -25.48 1.27
C LYS A 48 -7.22 -24.83 2.66
N GLY A 49 -8.22 -25.14 3.49
CA GLY A 49 -8.18 -24.93 4.95
C GLY A 49 -8.54 -23.52 5.41
N ARG A 50 -7.61 -22.89 6.15
CA ARG A 50 -7.82 -21.66 6.95
C ARG A 50 -8.18 -20.39 6.17
N TYR A 51 -8.16 -20.48 4.84
CA TYR A 51 -8.44 -19.37 3.94
C TYR A 51 -9.84 -19.42 3.31
N ASN A 52 -10.69 -20.34 3.76
CA ASN A 52 -12.06 -20.42 3.26
C ASN A 52 -12.84 -19.14 3.60
N GLY A 53 -13.40 -18.48 2.58
CA GLY A 53 -14.19 -17.25 2.75
C GLY A 53 -13.37 -15.99 3.05
N VAL A 54 -12.04 -16.04 2.99
CA VAL A 54 -11.15 -14.89 3.25
C VAL A 54 -10.11 -14.74 2.13
N PRO A 55 -9.59 -13.52 1.87
CA PRO A 55 -8.62 -13.32 0.81
C PRO A 55 -7.31 -14.09 1.06
N CYS A 56 -6.93 -14.98 0.15
CA CYS A 56 -5.61 -15.59 0.08
C CYS A 56 -5.08 -15.48 -1.34
N ILE A 57 -3.86 -15.00 -1.44
CA ILE A 57 -3.20 -14.58 -2.67
C ILE A 57 -1.84 -15.25 -2.75
N ASP A 58 -1.61 -16.03 -3.80
CA ASP A 58 -0.32 -16.65 -4.06
C ASP A 58 0.71 -15.62 -4.55
N PRO A 59 2.00 -15.78 -4.22
CA PRO A 59 2.55 -16.87 -3.40
C PRO A 59 2.36 -16.64 -1.89
N LEU A 60 2.39 -17.74 -1.11
CA LEU A 60 2.57 -17.64 0.34
C LEU A 60 4.06 -17.36 0.65
N ILE A 61 4.34 -16.26 1.33
CA ILE A 61 5.68 -15.89 1.78
C ILE A 61 5.80 -16.24 3.25
N TYR A 62 6.63 -17.24 3.57
CA TYR A 62 6.82 -17.70 4.95
C TYR A 62 7.98 -16.96 5.60
N ASN A 63 7.73 -16.43 6.79
CA ASN A 63 8.76 -15.90 7.68
C ASN A 63 8.29 -16.12 9.12
N ALA A 64 8.99 -16.99 9.84
CA ALA A 64 8.67 -17.33 11.23
C ALA A 64 9.09 -16.24 12.22
N SER A 65 10.06 -15.40 11.86
CA SER A 65 10.58 -14.32 12.73
C SER A 65 9.71 -13.07 12.73
N GLY A 66 8.68 -13.00 11.87
CA GLY A 66 7.77 -11.86 11.76
C GLY A 66 7.32 -11.61 10.32
N PRO A 67 6.69 -10.45 10.05
CA PRO A 67 6.31 -10.07 8.70
C PRO A 67 7.49 -10.11 7.73
N PRO A 68 7.27 -10.43 6.44
CA PRO A 68 8.34 -10.46 5.46
C PRO A 68 8.97 -9.07 5.27
N ASN A 69 10.26 -9.03 4.90
CA ASN A 69 10.92 -7.77 4.57
C ASN A 69 10.43 -7.30 3.20
N ILE A 70 9.55 -6.30 3.23
CA ILE A 70 8.84 -5.79 2.06
C ILE A 70 9.77 -5.04 1.11
N THR A 71 10.72 -4.27 1.66
CA THR A 71 11.72 -3.56 0.86
C THR A 71 12.56 -4.54 0.05
N ASN A 72 12.94 -5.69 0.62
CA ASN A 72 13.64 -6.73 -0.13
C ASN A 72 12.76 -7.33 -1.24
N ILE A 73 11.47 -7.56 -0.97
CA ILE A 73 10.53 -8.03 -2.00
C ILE A 73 10.46 -7.01 -3.13
N TRP A 74 10.34 -5.71 -2.83
CA TRP A 74 10.30 -4.66 -3.83
C TRP A 74 11.58 -4.58 -4.66
N LEU A 75 12.75 -4.51 -4.02
CA LEU A 75 14.04 -4.41 -4.70
C LEU A 75 14.33 -5.62 -5.60
N ASN A 76 13.94 -6.82 -5.18
CA ASN A 76 14.10 -8.02 -5.99
C ASN A 76 13.18 -8.03 -7.21
N ASN A 77 12.00 -7.41 -7.13
CA ASN A 77 11.03 -7.36 -8.21
C ASN A 77 11.21 -6.13 -9.14
N LYS A 78 11.92 -5.09 -8.72
CA LYS A 78 12.16 -3.86 -9.49
C LYS A 78 12.89 -4.09 -10.83
N ASN A 79 13.59 -5.22 -10.99
CA ASN A 79 14.29 -5.58 -12.22
C ASN A 79 13.46 -6.49 -13.16
N ILE A 80 12.19 -6.77 -12.85
CA ILE A 80 11.32 -7.72 -13.58
C ILE A 80 10.44 -7.00 -14.62
N ASP A 81 10.67 -5.71 -14.89
CA ASP A 81 9.85 -4.92 -15.82
C ASP A 81 9.94 -5.36 -17.30
N ASP A 82 10.84 -6.29 -17.66
CA ASP A 82 11.17 -6.60 -19.07
C ASP A 82 10.82 -8.02 -19.54
N LYS A 83 10.22 -8.89 -18.70
CA LYS A 83 9.85 -10.25 -19.12
C LYS A 83 8.43 -10.61 -18.71
N ASN A 84 7.60 -10.79 -19.74
CA ASN A 84 6.30 -11.45 -19.71
C ASN A 84 6.15 -12.48 -18.57
N ILE A 85 5.09 -12.29 -17.78
CA ILE A 85 4.32 -13.32 -17.09
C ILE A 85 5.13 -14.23 -16.16
N VAL A 86 5.01 -14.00 -14.86
CA VAL A 86 5.08 -15.11 -13.91
C VAL A 86 3.89 -15.01 -12.98
N SER A 87 3.02 -16.00 -13.05
CA SER A 87 1.87 -16.28 -12.18
C SER A 87 2.20 -16.45 -10.69
N ASN A 88 3.43 -16.13 -10.27
CA ASN A 88 3.97 -16.18 -8.90
C ASN A 88 4.73 -14.89 -8.51
N SER A 89 4.56 -13.77 -9.23
CA SER A 89 5.21 -12.50 -8.85
C SER A 89 4.62 -11.96 -7.56
N SER A 90 5.46 -11.58 -6.60
CA SER A 90 5.04 -10.95 -5.33
C SER A 90 4.51 -9.51 -5.50
N ILE A 91 4.29 -9.08 -6.74
CA ILE A 91 3.81 -7.76 -7.14
C ILE A 91 2.79 -7.89 -8.29
N CYS A 92 1.91 -6.91 -8.42
CA CYS A 92 0.95 -6.77 -9.51
C CYS A 92 0.88 -5.32 -9.99
N SER A 93 0.68 -5.13 -11.30
CA SER A 93 0.51 -3.79 -11.87
C SER A 93 -0.85 -3.21 -11.47
N LEU A 94 -0.84 -1.98 -10.94
CA LEU A 94 -2.04 -1.30 -10.49
C LEU A 94 -2.81 -0.74 -11.69
N GLN A 95 -3.92 -1.38 -12.02
CA GLN A 95 -4.81 -0.96 -13.12
C GLN A 95 -5.76 0.17 -12.70
N LYS A 96 -6.27 0.92 -13.67
CA LYS A 96 -7.26 1.98 -13.42
C LYS A 96 -8.49 1.42 -12.71
N GLY A 97 -8.89 2.08 -11.63
CA GLY A 97 -10.05 1.69 -10.82
C GLY A 97 -9.79 0.51 -9.88
N PHE A 98 -8.55 0.05 -9.73
CA PHE A 98 -8.13 -0.82 -8.65
C PHE A 98 -7.44 0.02 -7.55
N ALA A 99 -7.26 -0.58 -6.38
CA ALA A 99 -6.45 -0.06 -5.29
C ALA A 99 -5.52 -1.17 -4.80
N CYS A 100 -4.41 -0.78 -4.17
CA CYS A 100 -3.56 -1.71 -3.44
C CYS A 100 -4.20 -2.01 -2.09
N ILE A 101 -4.42 -3.28 -1.82
CA ILE A 101 -5.14 -3.76 -0.65
C ILE A 101 -4.20 -4.50 0.28
N LYS A 102 -4.39 -4.28 1.58
CA LYS A 102 -3.85 -5.09 2.67
C LYS A 102 -5.01 -5.58 3.52
N TYR A 103 -5.16 -6.89 3.62
CA TYR A 103 -6.13 -7.55 4.49
C TYR A 103 -5.37 -8.25 5.62
N SER A 104 -5.65 -7.90 6.87
CA SER A 104 -5.00 -8.50 8.04
C SER A 104 -6.05 -9.11 8.96
N ASN A 105 -5.80 -10.34 9.40
CA ASN A 105 -6.60 -11.02 10.42
C ASN A 105 -5.77 -11.16 11.68
N THR A 106 -6.27 -10.61 12.79
CA THR A 106 -5.62 -10.64 14.10
C THR A 106 -6.51 -11.37 15.10
N TYR A 107 -5.94 -12.32 15.84
CA TYR A 107 -6.61 -13.02 16.94
C TYR A 107 -5.75 -12.93 18.20
N ASN A 108 -6.35 -12.55 19.33
CA ASN A 108 -5.65 -12.44 20.61
C ASN A 108 -4.31 -11.65 20.51
N ASN A 109 -4.36 -10.49 19.85
CA ASN A 109 -3.21 -9.61 19.57
C ASN A 109 -2.08 -10.22 18.71
N ALA A 110 -2.30 -11.37 18.07
CA ALA A 110 -1.37 -11.99 17.13
C ALA A 110 -1.93 -11.95 15.70
N VAL A 111 -1.10 -11.55 14.73
CA VAL A 111 -1.49 -11.57 13.32
C VAL A 111 -1.50 -13.02 12.83
N MET A 112 -2.68 -13.51 12.48
CA MET A 112 -2.90 -14.87 11.99
C MET A 112 -2.50 -15.00 10.52
N TYR A 113 -2.78 -13.98 9.72
CA TYR A 113 -2.28 -13.84 8.35
C TYR A 113 -2.48 -12.41 7.85
N THR A 114 -1.75 -12.07 6.79
CA THR A 114 -1.97 -10.85 6.03
C THR A 114 -1.85 -11.13 4.54
N SER A 115 -2.80 -10.63 3.76
CA SER A 115 -2.86 -10.78 2.31
C SER A 115 -2.74 -9.42 1.65
N HIS A 116 -1.85 -9.32 0.67
CA HIS A 116 -1.57 -8.12 -0.13
C HIS A 116 -1.98 -8.39 -1.58
N TYR A 117 -2.73 -7.49 -2.21
CA TYR A 117 -3.15 -7.66 -3.60
C TYR A 117 -3.65 -6.37 -4.27
N CYS A 118 -3.69 -6.39 -5.60
CA CYS A 118 -4.46 -5.44 -6.39
C CYS A 118 -5.94 -5.86 -6.38
N GLY A 119 -6.84 -4.97 -5.98
CA GLY A 119 -8.27 -5.29 -6.00
C GLY A 119 -9.18 -4.07 -5.93
N ARG A 120 -10.45 -4.32 -5.64
CA ARG A 120 -11.46 -3.27 -5.41
C ARG A 120 -12.17 -3.56 -4.10
N ILE A 121 -12.38 -2.53 -3.30
CA ILE A 121 -13.17 -2.60 -2.08
C ILE A 121 -14.34 -1.64 -2.24
N ILE A 122 -15.51 -2.08 -1.81
CA ILE A 122 -16.74 -1.30 -1.79
C ILE A 122 -17.32 -1.38 -0.38
N GLU A 123 -17.60 -0.24 0.24
CA GLU A 123 -18.22 -0.19 1.57
C GLU A 123 -19.74 -0.33 1.44
N ASP A 124 -20.36 0.29 0.42
CA ASP A 124 -21.83 0.36 0.27
C ASP A 124 -22.31 0.31 -1.20
N LYS A 125 -21.75 -0.61 -1.99
CA LYS A 125 -22.12 -0.89 -3.41
C LYS A 125 -22.05 0.29 -4.40
N THR A 126 -21.71 1.49 -3.95
CA THR A 126 -21.82 2.72 -4.77
C THR A 126 -20.48 3.42 -5.00
N ILE A 127 -19.52 3.30 -4.08
CA ILE A 127 -18.21 3.98 -4.17
C ILE A 127 -17.09 2.97 -3.91
N ALA A 128 -16.11 2.94 -4.83
CA ALA A 128 -14.89 2.19 -4.65
C ALA A 128 -13.97 2.93 -3.68
N ILE A 129 -13.54 2.25 -2.62
CA ILE A 129 -12.57 2.78 -1.67
C ILE A 129 -11.19 2.77 -2.34
N THR A 130 -10.57 3.95 -2.44
CA THR A 130 -9.25 4.12 -3.03
C THR A 130 -8.15 4.40 -1.98
N SER A 131 -8.53 4.80 -0.76
CA SER A 131 -7.62 5.10 0.34
C SER A 131 -8.32 4.95 1.69
N GLY A 132 -7.58 4.50 2.71
CA GLY A 132 -8.06 4.40 4.10
C GLY A 132 -7.96 2.98 4.67
N CYS A 133 -8.17 2.84 5.97
CA CYS A 133 -8.19 1.56 6.67
C CYS A 133 -9.49 1.41 7.46
N PHE A 134 -10.13 0.25 7.31
CA PHE A 134 -11.38 -0.10 7.94
C PHE A 134 -11.15 -1.35 8.78
N ASN A 135 -11.69 -1.38 9.99
CA ASN A 135 -11.64 -2.58 10.79
C ASN A 135 -13.02 -2.96 11.29
N TYR A 136 -13.21 -4.26 11.42
CA TYR A 136 -14.42 -4.84 11.98
C TYR A 136 -14.06 -6.10 12.74
N GLN A 137 -14.87 -6.40 13.74
CA GLN A 137 -14.68 -7.57 14.57
C GLN A 137 -15.63 -8.68 14.12
N VAL A 138 -15.10 -9.87 13.91
CA VAL A 138 -15.87 -11.09 13.65
C VAL A 138 -15.45 -12.09 14.71
N ASP A 139 -16.40 -12.45 15.59
CA ASP A 139 -16.14 -13.23 16.80
C ASP A 139 -15.03 -12.60 17.68
N ALA A 140 -13.92 -13.31 17.86
CA ALA A 140 -12.73 -12.85 18.58
C ALA A 140 -11.59 -12.43 17.64
N HIS A 141 -11.85 -12.32 16.34
CA HIS A 141 -10.90 -11.84 15.34
C HIS A 141 -11.15 -10.37 15.00
N ILE A 142 -10.07 -9.61 14.88
CA ILE A 142 -10.09 -8.25 14.34
C ILE A 142 -9.60 -8.34 12.89
N ILE A 143 -10.48 -7.99 11.96
CA ILE A 143 -10.14 -7.86 10.55
C ILE A 143 -9.85 -6.40 10.24
N GLU A 144 -8.69 -6.12 9.66
CA GLU A 144 -8.32 -4.81 9.13
C GLU A 144 -8.15 -4.90 7.62
N VAL A 145 -8.78 -3.98 6.89
CA VAL A 145 -8.65 -3.85 5.44
C VAL A 145 -8.23 -2.43 5.12
N CYS A 146 -7.03 -2.28 4.56
CA CYS A 146 -6.50 -1.01 4.08
C CYS A 146 -6.47 -0.95 2.56
N ALA A 147 -6.83 0.19 2.00
CA ALA A 147 -6.71 0.53 0.60
C ALA A 147 -5.76 1.73 0.44
N CYS A 148 -5.02 1.78 -0.67
CA CYS A 148 -4.24 2.94 -1.06
C CYS A 148 -3.94 2.93 -2.57
N GLN A 149 -3.55 4.09 -3.10
CA GLN A 149 -3.08 4.24 -4.48
C GLN A 149 -1.56 4.34 -4.49
N SER A 150 -0.87 3.35 -5.09
CA SER A 150 0.59 3.40 -5.22
C SER A 150 1.02 4.46 -6.22
N VAL A 151 2.15 5.09 -5.93
CA VAL A 151 2.80 6.07 -6.81
C VAL A 151 3.71 5.32 -7.79
N PRO A 152 3.69 5.64 -9.10
CA PRO A 152 4.65 5.10 -10.06
C PRO A 152 6.10 5.22 -9.58
N GLY A 153 6.87 4.13 -9.73
CA GLY A 153 8.32 4.11 -9.46
C GLY A 153 8.69 4.04 -7.98
N GLN A 154 7.70 4.15 -7.09
CA GLN A 154 7.87 4.04 -5.64
C GLN A 154 7.50 2.64 -5.14
N GLU A 155 7.97 2.33 -3.93
CA GLU A 155 7.57 1.10 -3.24
C GLU A 155 6.04 1.08 -3.06
N PRO A 156 5.37 -0.06 -3.32
CA PRO A 156 3.92 -0.15 -3.18
C PRO A 156 3.39 0.25 -1.81
N CYS A 157 2.26 0.94 -1.76
CA CYS A 157 1.73 1.52 -0.53
C CYS A 157 1.04 0.51 0.40
N ASN A 158 0.66 -0.68 -0.08
CA ASN A 158 -0.11 -1.67 0.69
C ASN A 158 0.73 -2.44 1.72
N VAL A 159 1.73 -1.77 2.30
CA VAL A 159 2.52 -2.22 3.44
C VAL A 159 1.93 -1.73 4.76
N ALA A 160 1.44 -0.49 4.73
CA ALA A 160 1.24 0.33 5.90
C ALA A 160 0.14 -0.22 6.83
N THR A 161 0.47 -0.27 8.11
CA THR A 161 -0.44 -0.04 9.23
C THR A 161 -0.84 1.44 9.22
N ARG A 162 -2.11 1.75 9.55
CA ARG A 162 -2.74 3.08 9.67
C ARG A 162 -1.82 4.26 9.34
N GLN A 163 -1.96 4.84 8.15
CA GLN A 163 -1.30 6.09 7.83
C GLN A 163 -1.77 7.20 8.77
N ILE A 164 -0.91 7.63 9.70
CA ILE A 164 -0.99 8.95 10.28
C ILE A 164 -0.46 9.89 9.20
N ALA A 165 -1.33 10.75 8.68
CA ALA A 165 -0.96 11.73 7.66
C ALA A 165 0.36 12.41 8.02
N SER A 166 1.32 12.39 7.10
CA SER A 166 2.66 12.90 7.34
C SER A 166 2.61 14.41 7.56
N VAL A 167 3.06 14.85 8.75
CA VAL A 167 3.11 16.26 9.21
C VAL A 167 3.79 17.19 8.19
N LEU A 168 4.60 16.64 7.28
CA LEU A 168 5.27 17.35 6.21
C LEU A 168 4.33 18.07 5.22
N ILE A 169 3.08 17.63 5.04
CA ILE A 169 2.12 18.32 4.16
C ILE A 169 1.56 19.60 4.82
N LEU A 170 1.60 19.71 6.15
CA LEU A 170 1.06 20.85 6.89
C LEU A 170 2.00 22.07 6.95
N LEU A 171 3.30 21.85 6.78
CA LEU A 171 4.32 22.89 6.86
C LEU A 171 4.21 23.97 5.75
N PRO A 172 4.07 23.63 4.45
CA PRO A 172 3.96 24.65 3.42
C PRO A 172 2.67 25.49 3.51
N SER A 173 1.56 24.91 3.97
CA SER A 173 0.32 25.65 4.23
C SER A 173 0.45 26.69 5.35
N LEU A 174 1.20 26.36 6.41
CA LEU A 174 1.45 27.29 7.51
C LEU A 174 2.34 28.46 7.09
N ILE A 175 3.40 28.20 6.32
CA ILE A 175 4.32 29.25 5.84
C ILE A 175 3.60 30.28 4.96
N ILE A 176 2.71 29.82 4.06
CA ILE A 176 1.91 30.71 3.21
C ILE A 176 0.95 31.55 4.06
N PHE A 177 0.31 30.95 5.07
CA PHE A 177 -0.60 31.65 5.96
C PHE A 177 0.12 32.74 6.77
N PHE A 178 1.28 32.42 7.35
CA PHE A 178 2.10 33.39 8.08
C PHE A 178 2.62 34.52 7.18
N TYR A 179 3.06 34.20 5.96
CA TYR A 179 3.49 35.22 5.00
C TYR A 179 2.37 36.18 4.62
N HIS A 180 1.16 35.67 4.37
CA HIS A 180 0.00 36.52 4.07
C HIS A 180 -0.42 37.38 5.25
N PHE A 181 -0.35 36.85 6.47
CA PHE A 181 -0.71 37.59 7.68
C PHE A 181 0.29 38.72 7.96
N HIS A 182 1.60 38.46 7.84
CA HIS A 182 2.64 39.43 8.13
C HIS A 182 2.79 40.54 7.07
N ASN A 183 2.36 40.32 5.83
CA ASN A 183 2.39 41.37 4.80
C ASN A 183 1.14 42.27 4.78
N LYS A 184 0.11 41.93 5.57
CA LYS A 184 -1.15 42.69 5.62
C LYS A 184 -1.19 43.68 6.80
N TYR A 185 -0.22 43.62 7.70
CA TYR A 185 0.00 44.49 8.85
C TYR A 185 1.45 44.97 8.86
#